data_AF-A0AAU3VDA0-F1
#
_entry.id   AF-A0AAU3VDA0-F1
#
_cell.length_a   1.000
_cell.length_b   1.000
_cell.length_c   1.000
_cell.angle_alpha   90.00
_cell.angle_beta   90.00
_cell.angle_gamma   90.00
#
_symmetry.space_group_name_H-M   'P 1'
#
loop_
_entity.id
_entity.type
_entity.pdbx_description
1 polymer ?
#
loop_
_entity_poly.entity_id
_entity_poly.type
_entity_poly.pdbx_seq_one_letter_code
_entity_poly.pdbx_strand_id
1 'polypeptide(L)'
;MDGRPEVTASVVARFGDGGVRRFAGAPEVVVPLQVGPYFATSPEEPETLAAFADALEAEVPERAREYLRLGTDRGYEICLAPDGAVRGVLVGYDEPERHVSGTAEAFARSLVALDEALTAIAGTDRPEAASQAFAALETRLRELDATAFADREDWWPQVLDDIRDTAGAEWFAAFEVVDTDAEAKILTSSGGICVHPEERLWANLRAAGVEPEQVRRIHTELESCFMPGHYCSMMLADLFPEAGLTHNFPYGETAESRAAGIRGLREAAAQEG
;
A
#
# COMPACT_ATOMS: atom_id res chain seq x y z
N MET A 1 -30.72 -10.92 6.54
CA MET A 1 -30.31 -12.22 7.10
C MET A 1 -28.82 -12.08 7.33
N ASP A 2 -28.41 -12.14 8.59
CA ASP A 2 -27.17 -11.57 9.08
C ASP A 2 -25.93 -12.33 8.57
N GLY A 3 -25.21 -11.78 7.59
CA GLY A 3 -24.05 -12.40 6.91
C GLY A 3 -22.76 -12.43 7.74
N ARG A 4 -22.77 -11.80 8.93
CA ARG A 4 -21.61 -11.66 9.83
C ARG A 4 -20.92 -12.98 10.23
N PRO A 5 -21.63 -14.09 10.54
CA PRO A 5 -20.99 -15.37 10.86
C PRO A 5 -20.24 -15.96 9.65
N GLU A 6 -20.72 -15.69 8.44
CA GLU A 6 -20.14 -16.20 7.19
C GLU A 6 -18.84 -15.47 6.84
N VAL A 7 -18.76 -14.16 7.12
CA VAL A 7 -17.54 -13.37 6.87
C VAL A 7 -16.41 -13.76 7.81
N THR A 8 -16.67 -13.83 9.11
CA THR A 8 -15.66 -14.29 10.08
C THR A 8 -15.14 -15.68 9.71
N ALA A 9 -16.04 -16.59 9.34
CA ALA A 9 -15.65 -17.93 8.90
C ALA A 9 -14.78 -17.90 7.64
N SER A 10 -15.08 -17.04 6.67
CA SER A 10 -14.30 -16.87 5.43
C SER A 10 -12.88 -16.37 5.70
N VAL A 11 -12.74 -15.31 6.52
CA VAL A 11 -11.41 -14.78 6.88
C VAL A 11 -10.59 -15.84 7.63
N VAL A 12 -11.17 -16.48 8.65
CA VAL A 12 -10.47 -17.53 9.41
C VAL A 12 -10.14 -18.74 8.53
N ALA A 13 -11.00 -19.12 7.59
CA ALA A 13 -10.72 -20.22 6.66
C ALA A 13 -9.53 -19.92 5.75
N ARG A 14 -9.36 -18.66 5.32
CA ARG A 14 -8.25 -18.26 4.44
C ARG A 14 -6.92 -18.10 5.17
N PHE A 15 -6.93 -17.46 6.35
CA PHE A 15 -5.73 -17.03 7.07
C PHE A 15 -5.41 -17.88 8.31
N GLY A 16 -6.33 -18.72 8.76
CA GLY A 16 -6.21 -19.50 9.99
C GLY A 16 -6.43 -18.66 11.25
N ASP A 17 -6.69 -19.31 12.38
CA ASP A 17 -6.99 -18.63 13.65
C ASP A 17 -5.85 -17.75 14.18
N GLY A 18 -4.60 -18.12 13.89
CA GLY A 18 -3.41 -17.33 14.24
C GLY A 18 -3.05 -16.26 13.22
N GLY A 19 -3.71 -16.23 12.06
CA GLY A 19 -3.46 -15.26 10.98
C GLY A 19 -4.48 -14.12 10.95
N VAL A 20 -5.27 -13.95 12.00
CA VAL A 20 -6.31 -12.92 12.09
C VAL A 20 -6.21 -12.11 13.39
N ARG A 21 -6.61 -10.84 13.32
CA ARG A 21 -6.85 -9.97 14.46
C ARG A 21 -8.35 -9.90 14.77
N ARG A 22 -8.67 -9.92 16.06
CA ARG A 22 -10.02 -9.72 16.61
C ARG A 22 -9.97 -8.52 17.56
N PHE A 23 -11.04 -7.76 17.64
CA PHE A 23 -11.09 -6.51 18.41
C PHE A 23 -12.01 -6.65 19.61
N ALA A 24 -11.56 -6.22 20.78
CA ALA A 24 -12.40 -6.16 21.97
C ALA A 24 -13.50 -5.10 21.81
N GLY A 25 -13.19 -3.97 21.17
CA GLY A 25 -14.14 -2.89 20.90
C GLY A 25 -15.18 -3.19 19.81
N ALA A 26 -14.93 -4.20 18.96
CA ALA A 26 -15.85 -4.65 17.91
C ALA A 26 -15.68 -6.16 17.66
N PRO A 27 -16.25 -7.03 18.53
CA PRO A 27 -16.03 -8.48 18.48
C PRO A 27 -16.49 -9.17 17.18
N GLU A 28 -17.37 -8.52 16.43
CA GLU A 28 -17.85 -8.96 15.12
C GLU A 28 -16.87 -8.68 13.97
N VAL A 29 -15.86 -7.84 14.20
CA VAL A 29 -14.87 -7.46 13.20
C VAL A 29 -13.66 -8.39 13.32
N VAL A 30 -13.33 -9.04 12.20
CA VAL A 30 -12.16 -9.92 12.08
C VAL A 30 -11.44 -9.58 10.78
N VAL A 31 -10.16 -9.27 10.88
CA VAL A 31 -9.32 -8.90 9.72
C VAL A 31 -8.06 -9.79 9.70
N PRO A 32 -7.49 -10.10 8.53
CA PRO A 32 -6.21 -10.80 8.44
C PRO A 32 -5.07 -9.98 9.05
N LEU A 33 -4.01 -10.62 9.54
CA LEU A 33 -2.83 -9.89 10.02
C LEU A 33 -2.06 -9.18 8.90
N GLN A 34 -2.11 -9.71 7.68
CA GLN A 34 -1.44 -9.13 6.53
C GLN A 34 -2.11 -9.56 5.22
N VAL A 35 -2.21 -8.64 4.26
CA VAL A 35 -2.58 -8.92 2.87
C VAL A 35 -1.70 -8.11 1.94
N GLY A 36 -0.77 -8.80 1.25
CA GLY A 36 0.20 -8.16 0.37
C GLY A 36 0.97 -7.03 1.07
N PRO A 37 1.37 -5.97 0.34
CA PRO A 37 1.87 -4.75 0.94
C PRO A 37 0.73 -3.84 1.46
N TYR A 38 -0.51 -4.05 1.03
CA TYR A 38 -1.60 -3.10 1.17
C TYR A 38 -2.24 -3.06 2.56
N PHE A 39 -2.20 -4.15 3.33
CA PHE A 39 -2.78 -4.15 4.67
C PHE A 39 -1.92 -4.95 5.64
N ALA A 40 -1.70 -4.40 6.83
CA ALA A 40 -1.10 -5.09 7.96
C ALA A 40 -1.71 -4.63 9.29
N THR A 41 -1.67 -5.50 10.30
CA THR A 41 -2.11 -5.20 11.66
C THR A 41 -1.48 -6.16 12.65
N SER A 42 -1.31 -5.73 13.91
CA SER A 42 -0.81 -6.60 14.99
C SER A 42 -1.76 -6.59 16.20
N PRO A 43 -2.07 -7.75 16.82
CA PRO A 43 -2.89 -7.81 18.03
C PRO A 43 -2.31 -7.05 19.23
N GLU A 44 -1.02 -6.71 19.20
CA GLU A 44 -0.33 -5.97 20.26
C GLU A 44 -0.51 -4.45 20.14
N GLU A 45 -0.98 -3.95 18.99
CA GLU A 45 -1.18 -2.52 18.77
C GLU A 45 -2.46 -2.01 19.46
N PRO A 46 -2.51 -0.72 19.86
CA PRO A 46 -3.73 -0.12 20.38
C PRO A 46 -4.92 -0.23 19.42
N GLU A 47 -6.12 -0.48 19.97
CA GLU A 47 -7.35 -0.59 19.18
C GLU A 47 -7.97 0.76 18.81
N THR A 48 -7.73 1.82 19.58
CA THR A 48 -8.23 3.16 19.26
C THR A 48 -7.16 3.97 18.54
N LEU A 49 -7.55 4.75 17.53
CA LEU A 49 -6.62 5.62 16.82
C LEU A 49 -5.96 6.65 17.74
N ALA A 50 -6.68 7.21 18.72
CA ALA A 50 -6.10 8.13 19.70
C ALA A 50 -4.97 7.50 20.51
N ALA A 51 -5.18 6.30 21.08
CA ALA A 51 -4.12 5.63 21.84
C ALA A 51 -2.92 5.24 20.98
N PHE A 52 -3.13 4.93 19.69
CA PHE A 52 -2.03 4.71 18.75
C PHE A 52 -1.25 6.01 18.48
N ALA A 53 -1.95 7.11 18.21
CA ALA A 53 -1.33 8.41 17.99
C ALA A 53 -0.57 8.91 19.23
N ASP A 54 -1.13 8.72 20.44
CA ASP A 54 -0.46 9.04 21.70
C ASP A 54 0.85 8.25 21.87
N ALA A 55 0.88 6.97 21.46
CA ALA A 55 2.09 6.15 21.50
C ALA A 55 3.16 6.59 20.49
N LEU A 56 2.77 7.27 19.41
CA LEU A 56 3.65 7.87 18.42
C LEU A 56 3.99 9.34 18.71
N GLU A 57 3.47 9.91 19.80
CA GLU A 57 3.54 11.34 20.10
C GLU A 57 3.03 12.23 18.94
N ALA A 58 2.02 11.75 18.22
CA ALA A 58 1.47 12.39 17.02
C ALA A 58 0.06 12.93 17.24
N GLU A 59 -0.31 13.94 16.46
CA GLU A 59 -1.66 14.50 16.47
C GLU A 59 -2.63 13.68 15.60
N VAL A 60 -3.88 13.62 16.03
CA VAL A 60 -4.98 13.01 15.29
C VAL A 60 -6.17 13.98 15.27
N PRO A 61 -6.90 14.12 14.14
CA PRO A 61 -8.08 14.97 14.09
C PRO A 61 -9.12 14.57 15.14
N GLU A 62 -9.75 15.55 15.78
CA GLU A 62 -10.71 15.32 16.88
C GLU A 62 -11.82 14.33 16.50
N ARG A 63 -12.34 14.45 15.26
CA ARG A 63 -13.36 13.54 14.70
C ARG A 63 -12.93 12.06 14.66
N ALA A 64 -11.63 11.79 14.59
CA ALA A 64 -11.06 10.47 14.39
C ALA A 64 -10.52 9.85 15.70
N ARG A 65 -10.55 10.60 16.83
CA ARG A 65 -10.06 10.09 18.12
C ARG A 65 -10.80 8.84 18.60
N GLU A 66 -12.09 8.74 18.29
CA GLU A 66 -12.95 7.60 18.65
C GLU A 66 -12.91 6.46 17.64
N TYR A 67 -12.15 6.59 16.54
CA TYR A 67 -12.12 5.55 15.52
C TYR A 67 -11.41 4.30 16.03
N LEU A 68 -11.96 3.13 15.69
CA LEU A 68 -11.32 1.84 15.95
C LEU A 68 -10.28 1.59 14.84
N ARG A 69 -9.01 1.52 15.19
CA ARG A 69 -7.90 1.22 14.28
C ARG A 69 -7.89 -0.27 13.95
N LEU A 70 -8.17 -0.59 12.69
CA LEU A 70 -8.17 -1.96 12.16
C LEU A 70 -6.76 -2.42 11.78
N GLY A 71 -5.94 -1.51 11.27
CA GLY A 71 -4.59 -1.77 10.80
C GLY A 71 -4.01 -0.57 10.08
N THR A 72 -3.07 -0.81 9.17
CA THR A 72 -2.37 0.22 8.40
C THR A 72 -2.13 -0.27 6.98
N ASP A 73 -2.07 0.66 6.02
CA ASP A 73 -1.51 0.43 4.68
C ASP A 73 -0.05 0.93 4.57
N ARG A 74 0.61 1.13 5.73
CA ARG A 74 1.97 1.66 5.94
C ARG A 74 2.13 3.18 5.84
N GLY A 75 1.11 3.89 5.38
CA GLY A 75 1.06 5.35 5.47
C GLY A 75 -0.16 5.81 6.24
N TYR A 76 -1.33 5.31 5.87
CA TYR A 76 -2.61 5.63 6.49
C TYR A 76 -2.99 4.53 7.47
N GLU A 77 -3.49 4.96 8.62
CA GLU A 77 -4.14 4.09 9.58
C GLU A 77 -5.56 3.78 9.09
N ILE A 78 -5.84 2.50 8.87
CA ILE A 78 -7.12 2.02 8.38
C ILE A 78 -8.04 1.81 9.58
N CYS A 79 -9.12 2.58 9.62
CA CYS A 79 -9.95 2.74 10.81
C CYS A 79 -11.43 2.53 10.49
N LEU A 80 -12.16 1.93 11.44
CA LEU A 80 -13.61 1.88 11.47
C LEU A 80 -14.15 3.10 12.21
N ALA A 81 -14.90 3.93 11.50
CA ALA A 81 -15.56 5.10 12.05
C ALA A 81 -16.89 4.72 12.76
N PRO A 82 -17.41 5.58 13.66
CA PRO A 82 -18.65 5.32 14.40
C PRO A 82 -19.91 5.12 13.53
N ASP A 83 -19.90 5.63 12.30
CA ASP A 83 -20.98 5.42 11.32
C ASP A 83 -20.89 4.09 10.57
N GLY A 84 -19.87 3.28 10.86
CA GLY A 84 -19.64 1.95 10.29
C GLY A 84 -18.76 1.93 9.05
N ALA A 85 -18.40 3.09 8.49
CA ALA A 85 -17.51 3.16 7.33
C ALA A 85 -16.05 2.91 7.73
N VAL A 86 -15.30 2.28 6.83
CA VAL A 86 -13.85 2.13 6.93
C VAL A 86 -13.18 3.28 6.17
N ARG A 87 -12.24 3.96 6.84
CA ARG A 87 -11.53 5.13 6.35
C ARG A 87 -10.04 5.03 6.65
N GLY A 88 -9.21 5.53 5.75
CA GLY A 88 -7.79 5.78 6.02
C GLY A 88 -7.63 7.15 6.67
N VAL A 89 -6.82 7.22 7.74
CA VAL A 89 -6.44 8.46 8.41
C VAL A 89 -4.92 8.56 8.44
N LEU A 90 -4.36 9.66 7.93
CA LEU A 90 -2.93 9.95 8.03
C LEU A 90 -2.66 10.63 9.38
N VAL A 91 -2.00 9.93 10.30
CA VAL A 91 -1.69 10.44 11.64
C VAL A 91 -0.54 11.46 11.56
N GLY A 92 -0.65 12.58 12.28
CA GLY A 92 0.35 13.65 12.28
C GLY A 92 0.18 14.71 11.18
N TYR A 93 -0.81 14.54 10.30
CA TYR A 93 -1.07 15.44 9.17
C TYR A 93 -2.55 15.81 9.08
N ASP A 94 -2.85 17.02 8.63
CA ASP A 94 -4.22 17.49 8.38
C ASP A 94 -4.64 17.19 6.93
N GLU A 95 -4.75 15.88 6.63
CA GLU A 95 -5.18 15.38 5.32
C GLU A 95 -6.64 14.90 5.37
N PRO A 96 -7.37 14.93 4.24
CA PRO A 96 -8.70 14.36 4.16
C PRO A 96 -8.65 12.84 4.43
N GLU A 97 -9.68 12.35 5.11
CA GLU A 97 -9.88 10.91 5.29
C GLU A 97 -10.08 10.26 3.92
N ARG A 98 -9.39 9.15 3.68
CA ARG A 98 -9.54 8.37 2.46
C ARG A 98 -10.65 7.36 2.64
N HIS A 99 -11.65 7.32 1.77
CA HIS A 99 -12.67 6.28 1.86
C HIS A 99 -12.07 4.92 1.48
N VAL A 100 -12.36 3.89 2.28
CA VAL A 100 -11.87 2.53 2.07
C VAL A 100 -13.03 1.59 1.79
N SER A 101 -14.03 1.53 2.66
CA SER A 101 -15.24 0.71 2.43
C SER A 101 -16.41 1.25 3.23
N GLY A 102 -17.64 1.02 2.77
CA GLY A 102 -18.86 1.43 3.45
C GLY A 102 -19.15 0.64 4.73
N THR A 103 -18.58 -0.56 4.89
CA THR A 103 -18.71 -1.37 6.12
C THR A 103 -17.45 -2.17 6.41
N ALA A 104 -17.22 -2.50 7.70
CA ALA A 104 -16.17 -3.44 8.11
C ALA A 104 -16.33 -4.84 7.49
N GLU A 105 -17.58 -5.28 7.28
CA GLU A 105 -17.88 -6.57 6.64
C GLU A 105 -17.40 -6.59 5.18
N ALA A 106 -17.74 -5.55 4.40
CA ALA A 106 -17.28 -5.41 3.03
C ALA A 106 -15.76 -5.35 2.96
N PHE A 107 -15.12 -4.57 3.84
CA PHE A 107 -13.67 -4.47 3.91
C PHE A 107 -12.99 -5.82 4.16
N ALA A 108 -13.45 -6.58 5.17
CA ALA A 108 -12.88 -7.89 5.49
C ALA A 108 -13.03 -8.90 4.32
N ARG A 109 -14.17 -8.91 3.62
CA ARG A 109 -14.39 -9.75 2.43
C ARG A 109 -13.51 -9.33 1.27
N SER A 110 -13.29 -8.02 1.10
CA SER A 110 -12.42 -7.47 0.07
C SER A 110 -10.95 -7.81 0.33
N LEU A 111 -10.50 -7.83 1.58
CA LEU A 111 -9.16 -8.31 1.94
C LEU A 111 -8.95 -9.79 1.61
N VAL A 112 -9.95 -10.65 1.83
CA VAL A 112 -9.90 -12.06 1.38
C VAL A 112 -9.78 -12.13 -0.16
N ALA A 113 -10.61 -11.36 -0.88
CA ALA A 113 -10.57 -11.34 -2.34
C ALA A 113 -9.21 -10.87 -2.89
N LEU A 114 -8.64 -9.83 -2.28
CA LEU A 114 -7.33 -9.30 -2.61
C LEU A 114 -6.24 -10.36 -2.41
N ASP A 115 -6.21 -11.03 -1.26
CA ASP A 115 -5.21 -12.05 -0.96
C ASP A 115 -5.27 -13.26 -1.91
N GLU A 116 -6.49 -13.72 -2.24
CA GLU A 116 -6.70 -14.77 -3.25
C GLU A 116 -6.18 -14.35 -4.63
N ALA A 117 -6.44 -13.11 -5.04
CA ALA A 117 -6.00 -12.59 -6.32
C ALA A 117 -4.48 -12.41 -6.38
N LEU A 118 -3.85 -11.84 -5.34
CA LEU A 118 -2.40 -11.70 -5.25
C LEU A 118 -1.70 -13.06 -5.30
N THR A 119 -2.24 -14.05 -4.59
CA THR A 119 -1.73 -15.43 -4.64
C THR A 119 -1.83 -16.02 -6.05
N ALA A 120 -2.96 -15.80 -6.74
CA ALA A 120 -3.16 -16.30 -8.10
C ALA A 120 -2.25 -15.60 -9.12
N ILE A 121 -2.05 -14.29 -9.00
CA ILE A 121 -1.17 -13.48 -9.87
C ILE A 121 0.29 -13.88 -9.67
N ALA A 122 0.75 -14.00 -8.42
CA ALA A 122 2.13 -14.39 -8.12
C ALA A 122 2.42 -15.86 -8.45
N GLY A 123 1.38 -16.72 -8.46
CA GLY A 123 1.51 -18.16 -8.70
C GLY A 123 1.48 -18.59 -10.16
N THR A 124 1.46 -17.67 -11.13
CA THR A 124 1.35 -17.98 -12.56
C THR A 124 2.40 -17.28 -13.41
N ASP A 125 3.02 -18.02 -14.32
CA ASP A 125 3.90 -17.46 -15.37
C ASP A 125 3.12 -17.04 -16.64
N ARG A 126 1.79 -17.27 -16.66
CA ARG A 126 0.93 -16.96 -17.81
C ARG A 126 0.28 -15.58 -17.68
N PRO A 127 0.59 -14.60 -18.55
CA PRO A 127 0.02 -13.25 -18.50
C PRO A 127 -1.50 -13.21 -18.55
N GLU A 128 -2.14 -14.11 -19.31
CA GLU A 128 -3.60 -14.14 -19.43
C GLU A 128 -4.26 -14.59 -18.12
N ALA A 129 -3.60 -15.49 -17.38
CA ALA A 129 -4.12 -15.97 -16.10
C ALA A 129 -4.03 -14.87 -15.02
N ALA A 130 -2.90 -14.15 -14.98
CA ALA A 130 -2.74 -12.99 -14.10
C ALA A 130 -3.78 -11.90 -14.42
N SER A 131 -3.98 -11.61 -15.72
CA SER A 131 -4.98 -10.63 -16.17
C SER A 131 -6.41 -11.04 -15.81
N GLN A 132 -6.75 -12.32 -15.92
CA GLN A 132 -8.06 -12.84 -15.50
C GLN A 132 -8.26 -12.76 -13.99
N ALA A 133 -7.23 -13.08 -13.20
CA ALA A 133 -7.28 -12.95 -11.75
C ALA A 133 -7.48 -11.48 -11.32
N PHE A 134 -6.76 -10.54 -11.94
CA PHE A 134 -6.95 -9.11 -11.72
C PHE A 134 -8.37 -8.63 -12.08
N ALA A 135 -8.89 -9.00 -13.25
CA ALA A 135 -10.24 -8.61 -13.66
C ALA A 135 -11.33 -9.20 -12.75
N ALA A 136 -11.13 -10.43 -12.28
CA ALA A 136 -12.03 -11.07 -11.30
C ALA A 136 -11.99 -10.35 -9.95
N LEU A 137 -10.81 -9.92 -9.49
CA LEU A 137 -10.66 -9.10 -8.29
C LEU A 137 -11.44 -7.79 -8.42
N GLU A 138 -11.22 -7.01 -9.47
CA GLU A 138 -11.92 -5.73 -9.68
C GLU A 138 -13.44 -5.92 -9.65
N THR A 139 -13.95 -6.93 -10.38
CA THR A 139 -15.38 -7.24 -10.41
C THR A 139 -15.91 -7.55 -9.01
N ARG A 140 -15.22 -8.42 -8.28
CA ARG A 140 -15.63 -8.84 -6.94
C ARG A 140 -15.60 -7.69 -5.94
N LEU A 141 -14.59 -6.81 -5.98
CA LEU A 141 -14.52 -5.66 -5.08
C LEU A 141 -15.70 -4.70 -5.29
N ARG A 142 -16.05 -4.41 -6.55
CA ARG A 142 -17.21 -3.55 -6.87
C ARG A 142 -18.55 -4.17 -6.46
N GLU A 143 -18.68 -5.49 -6.56
CA GLU A 143 -19.87 -6.22 -6.10
C GLU A 143 -20.00 -6.22 -4.57
N LEU A 144 -18.87 -6.33 -3.86
CA LEU A 144 -18.83 -6.25 -2.40
C LEU A 144 -19.18 -4.85 -1.90
N ASP A 145 -18.68 -3.82 -2.58
CA ASP A 145 -18.92 -2.44 -2.20
C ASP A 145 -18.72 -1.49 -3.40
N ALA A 146 -19.82 -1.01 -3.96
CA ALA A 146 -19.76 -0.02 -5.03
C ALA A 146 -19.38 1.39 -4.52
N THR A 147 -19.58 1.68 -3.23
CA THR A 147 -19.30 3.01 -2.66
C THR A 147 -17.80 3.26 -2.50
N ALA A 148 -17.03 2.20 -2.30
CA ALA A 148 -15.56 2.18 -2.30
C ALA A 148 -14.90 2.60 -3.63
N PHE A 149 -15.70 2.79 -4.68
CA PHE A 149 -15.25 3.19 -6.02
C PHE A 149 -15.97 4.46 -6.49
N ALA A 150 -16.53 5.24 -5.56
CA ALA A 150 -17.22 6.49 -5.88
C ALA A 150 -16.23 7.55 -6.40
N ASP A 151 -15.00 7.56 -5.88
CA ASP A 151 -13.90 8.40 -6.34
C ASP A 151 -12.72 7.55 -6.87
N ARG A 152 -11.89 8.12 -7.75
CA ARG A 152 -10.66 7.49 -8.25
C ARG A 152 -9.51 7.54 -7.22
N GLU A 153 -9.59 8.44 -6.25
CA GLU A 153 -8.65 8.56 -5.14
C GLU A 153 -9.10 7.80 -3.89
N ASP A 154 -10.21 7.05 -3.95
CA ASP A 154 -10.56 6.08 -2.91
C ASP A 154 -9.52 4.95 -2.87
N TRP A 155 -9.46 4.26 -1.73
CA TRP A 155 -8.38 3.33 -1.43
C TRP A 155 -8.30 2.13 -2.40
N TRP A 156 -9.42 1.47 -2.69
CA TRP A 156 -9.44 0.30 -3.58
C TRP A 156 -9.07 0.61 -5.03
N PRO A 157 -9.56 1.69 -5.66
CA PRO A 157 -9.05 2.16 -6.96
C PRO A 157 -7.53 2.33 -6.97
N GLN A 158 -6.94 2.93 -5.93
CA GLN A 158 -5.49 3.11 -5.85
C GLN A 158 -4.75 1.77 -5.71
N VAL A 159 -5.23 0.85 -4.88
CA VAL A 159 -4.67 -0.51 -4.75
C VAL A 159 -4.71 -1.25 -6.10
N LEU A 160 -5.81 -1.17 -6.85
CA LEU A 160 -5.92 -1.81 -8.17
C LEU A 160 -5.02 -1.16 -9.22
N ASP A 161 -4.90 0.17 -9.20
CA ASP A 161 -3.98 0.89 -10.09
C ASP A 161 -2.54 0.43 -9.82
N ASP A 162 -2.13 0.35 -8.54
CA ASP A 162 -0.80 -0.11 -8.15
C ASP A 162 -0.49 -1.54 -8.61
N ILE A 163 -1.38 -2.51 -8.35
CA ILE A 163 -1.22 -3.90 -8.80
C ILE A 163 -1.04 -3.96 -10.32
N ARG A 164 -1.88 -3.23 -11.07
CA ARG A 164 -1.83 -3.21 -12.53
C ARG A 164 -0.52 -2.60 -13.03
N ASP A 165 -0.11 -1.49 -12.43
CA ASP A 165 1.00 -0.70 -12.94
C ASP A 165 2.32 -1.40 -12.64
N THR A 166 2.50 -1.95 -11.44
CA THR A 166 3.67 -2.76 -11.05
C THR A 166 3.78 -4.10 -11.79
N ALA A 167 2.66 -4.67 -12.25
CA ALA A 167 2.67 -5.87 -13.09
C ALA A 167 2.95 -5.59 -14.57
N GLY A 168 2.71 -4.35 -15.02
CA GLY A 168 2.63 -4.00 -16.44
C GLY A 168 3.71 -3.06 -16.96
N ALA A 169 4.65 -2.61 -16.15
CA ALA A 169 5.81 -1.86 -16.60
C ALA A 169 7.04 -2.15 -15.74
N GLU A 170 8.17 -2.36 -16.40
CA GLU A 170 9.47 -2.37 -15.75
C GLU A 170 9.98 -0.95 -15.72
N TRP A 171 10.16 -0.40 -14.51
CA TRP A 171 10.88 0.85 -14.31
C TRP A 171 11.86 0.71 -13.15
N PHE A 172 12.84 1.61 -13.13
CA PHE A 172 14.03 1.50 -12.32
C PHE A 172 14.18 2.62 -11.31
N ALA A 173 14.88 2.29 -10.22
CA ALA A 173 15.47 3.23 -9.28
C ALA A 173 16.99 3.06 -9.30
N ALA A 174 17.70 4.15 -9.06
CA ALA A 174 19.16 4.22 -8.99
C ALA A 174 19.59 4.96 -7.73
N PHE A 175 20.41 4.31 -6.89
CA PHE A 175 20.95 4.89 -5.66
C PHE A 175 22.45 5.06 -5.83
N GLU A 176 22.95 6.26 -5.56
CA GLU A 176 24.37 6.54 -5.41
C GLU A 176 24.78 6.32 -3.96
N VAL A 177 25.62 5.31 -3.75
CA VAL A 177 26.13 4.90 -2.44
C VAL A 177 27.61 5.24 -2.36
N VAL A 178 28.02 5.91 -1.28
CA VAL A 178 29.42 6.22 -1.00
C VAL A 178 29.96 5.23 0.03
N ASP A 179 31.00 4.51 -0.36
CA ASP A 179 31.70 3.54 0.49
C ASP A 179 32.63 4.24 1.50
N THR A 180 33.17 3.49 2.46
CA THR A 180 34.11 4.02 3.48
C THR A 180 35.38 4.63 2.88
N ASP A 181 35.77 4.17 1.68
CA ASP A 181 36.90 4.69 0.92
C ASP A 181 36.57 5.94 0.08
N ALA A 182 35.38 6.52 0.27
CA ALA A 182 34.84 7.65 -0.47
C ALA A 182 34.66 7.41 -1.99
N GLU A 183 34.62 6.15 -2.41
CA GLU A 183 34.24 5.77 -3.78
C GLU A 183 32.70 5.74 -3.90
N ALA A 184 32.16 6.45 -4.89
CA ALA A 184 30.74 6.43 -5.20
C ALA A 184 30.40 5.33 -6.20
N LYS A 185 29.37 4.53 -5.89
CA LYS A 185 28.84 3.48 -6.77
C LYS A 185 27.36 3.74 -7.02
N ILE A 186 26.92 3.57 -8.27
CA ILE A 186 25.51 3.65 -8.64
C ILE A 186 24.98 2.22 -8.74
N LEU A 187 23.95 1.93 -7.96
CA LEU A 187 23.27 0.64 -7.94
C LEU A 187 21.83 0.83 -8.39
N THR A 188 21.33 -0.09 -9.20
CA THR A 188 20.00 0.00 -9.79
C THR A 188 19.17 -1.25 -9.53
N SER A 189 17.85 -1.09 -9.48
CA SER A 189 16.92 -2.22 -9.45
C SER A 189 15.63 -1.85 -10.15
N SER A 190 15.00 -2.83 -10.81
CA SER A 190 13.60 -2.72 -11.25
C SER A 190 12.66 -3.23 -10.16
N GLY A 191 11.40 -2.79 -10.23
CA GLY A 191 10.34 -3.31 -9.38
C GLY A 191 9.94 -4.74 -9.71
N GLY A 192 8.83 -5.17 -9.13
CA GLY A 192 8.10 -6.36 -9.55
C GLY A 192 6.65 -6.24 -9.13
N ILE A 193 5.89 -7.33 -9.30
CA ILE A 193 4.47 -7.36 -8.93
C ILE A 193 4.31 -6.93 -7.46
N CYS A 194 3.61 -5.80 -7.25
CA CYS A 194 3.39 -5.19 -5.94
C CYS A 194 4.68 -4.91 -5.14
N VAL A 195 5.78 -4.59 -5.81
CA VAL A 195 7.04 -4.15 -5.19
C VAL A 195 7.66 -3.04 -6.03
N HIS A 196 7.85 -1.86 -5.44
CA HIS A 196 8.41 -0.72 -6.16
C HIS A 196 9.94 -0.83 -6.25
N PRO A 197 10.59 -0.29 -7.30
CA PRO A 197 12.03 -0.40 -7.47
C PRO A 197 12.82 0.23 -6.32
N GLU A 198 12.32 1.31 -5.72
CA GLU A 198 12.95 1.96 -4.56
C GLU A 198 12.98 1.03 -3.34
N GLU A 199 11.86 0.37 -3.05
CA GLU A 199 11.75 -0.60 -1.96
C GLU A 199 12.66 -1.80 -2.20
N ARG A 200 12.66 -2.36 -3.42
CA ARG A 200 13.50 -3.50 -3.76
C ARG A 200 14.98 -3.16 -3.68
N LEU A 201 15.38 -2.04 -4.26
CA LEU A 201 16.77 -1.60 -4.24
C LEU A 201 17.22 -1.36 -2.81
N TRP A 202 16.44 -0.63 -2.01
CA TRP A 202 16.79 -0.39 -0.62
C TRP A 202 16.87 -1.67 0.21
N ALA A 203 15.92 -2.60 0.05
CA ALA A 203 15.97 -3.90 0.74
C ALA A 203 17.26 -4.67 0.42
N ASN A 204 17.70 -4.65 -0.84
CA ASN A 204 18.95 -5.29 -1.27
C ASN A 204 20.18 -4.59 -0.68
N LEU A 205 20.21 -3.25 -0.68
CA LEU A 205 21.31 -2.46 -0.12
C LEU A 205 21.45 -2.68 1.38
N ARG A 206 20.32 -2.62 2.11
CA ARG A 206 20.28 -2.89 3.55
C ARG A 206 20.75 -4.30 3.88
N ALA A 207 20.32 -5.30 3.11
CA ALA A 207 20.79 -6.67 3.27
C ALA A 207 22.30 -6.83 3.00
N ALA A 208 22.87 -5.94 2.17
CA ALA A 208 24.31 -5.86 1.92
C ALA A 208 25.07 -5.00 2.97
N GLY A 209 24.38 -4.48 3.99
CA GLY A 209 25.00 -3.68 5.06
C GLY A 209 25.24 -2.21 4.71
N VAL A 210 24.55 -1.68 3.70
CA VAL A 210 24.58 -0.25 3.40
C VAL A 210 23.71 0.50 4.40
N GLU A 211 24.30 1.46 5.09
CA GLU A 211 23.60 2.35 6.01
C GLU A 211 22.99 3.55 5.27
N PRO A 212 21.89 4.14 5.77
CA PRO A 212 21.18 5.21 5.06
C PRO A 212 22.04 6.43 4.73
N GLU A 213 22.97 6.80 5.61
CA GLU A 213 23.86 7.96 5.44
C GLU A 213 24.88 7.80 4.31
N GLN A 214 25.05 6.57 3.81
CA GLN A 214 25.88 6.28 2.66
C GLN A 214 25.19 6.62 1.34
N VAL A 215 23.86 6.70 1.33
CA VAL A 215 23.08 7.06 0.14
C VAL A 215 23.08 8.58 -0.03
N ARG A 216 23.63 9.08 -1.15
CA ARG A 216 23.77 10.52 -1.40
C ARG A 216 22.83 11.07 -2.47
N ARG A 217 22.47 10.25 -3.44
CA ARG A 217 21.56 10.63 -4.52
C ARG A 217 20.66 9.46 -4.87
N ILE A 218 19.40 9.76 -5.13
CA ILE A 218 18.40 8.81 -5.56
C ILE A 218 17.78 9.36 -6.85
N HIS A 219 17.73 8.53 -7.87
CA HIS A 219 17.10 8.84 -9.14
C HIS A 219 16.09 7.75 -9.50
N THR A 220 14.86 8.14 -9.83
CA THR A 220 13.80 7.22 -10.24
C THR A 220 13.29 7.59 -11.62
N GLU A 221 12.87 6.61 -12.42
CA GLU A 221 12.29 6.94 -13.73
C GLU A 221 10.92 7.62 -13.59
N LEU A 222 10.12 7.16 -12.63
CA LEU A 222 8.86 7.75 -12.24
C LEU A 222 9.01 8.36 -10.85
N GLU A 223 8.47 9.56 -10.63
CA GLU A 223 8.45 10.19 -9.30
C GLU A 223 7.94 9.20 -8.23
N SER A 224 8.64 9.14 -7.09
CA SER A 224 8.35 8.16 -6.05
C SER A 224 6.93 8.27 -5.53
N CYS A 225 6.28 7.11 -5.42
CA CYS A 225 4.85 7.04 -5.21
C CYS A 225 4.39 7.52 -3.83
N PHE A 226 3.13 7.96 -3.75
CA PHE A 226 2.37 8.11 -2.51
C PHE A 226 1.13 7.19 -2.56
N MET A 227 1.37 5.89 -2.79
CA MET A 227 0.31 4.89 -3.01
C MET A 227 0.17 3.93 -1.81
N PRO A 228 -1.05 3.43 -1.53
CA PRO A 228 -1.29 2.42 -0.50
C PRO A 228 -0.29 1.26 -0.57
N GLY A 229 0.25 0.87 0.59
CA GLY A 229 1.19 -0.25 0.72
C GLY A 229 2.66 0.08 0.46
N HIS A 230 2.96 1.23 -0.16
CA HIS A 230 4.32 1.56 -0.62
C HIS A 230 4.83 2.88 -0.04
N TYR A 231 4.12 3.99 -0.28
CA TYR A 231 4.50 5.33 0.20
C TYR A 231 5.99 5.65 0.03
N CYS A 232 6.55 5.32 -1.15
CA CYS A 232 7.97 5.48 -1.44
C CYS A 232 8.47 6.90 -1.17
N SER A 233 7.69 7.93 -1.48
CA SER A 233 8.07 9.32 -1.20
C SER A 233 8.27 9.59 0.30
N MET A 234 7.41 9.04 1.17
CA MET A 234 7.55 9.13 2.63
C MET A 234 8.76 8.33 3.12
N MET A 235 8.87 7.08 2.67
CA MET A 235 9.95 6.17 3.05
C MET A 235 11.33 6.76 2.70
N LEU A 236 11.47 7.33 1.50
CA LEU A 236 12.73 7.93 1.08
C LEU A 236 13.03 9.23 1.85
N ALA A 237 12.01 10.05 2.13
CA ALA A 237 12.20 11.28 2.90
C ALA A 237 12.61 11.00 4.35
N ASP A 238 12.06 9.94 4.96
CA ASP A 238 12.39 9.53 6.32
C ASP A 238 13.78 8.90 6.43
N LEU A 239 14.11 7.97 5.52
CA LEU A 239 15.37 7.24 5.57
C LEU A 239 16.56 8.02 5.01
N PHE A 240 16.35 8.87 4.01
CA PHE A 240 17.42 9.57 3.29
C PHE A 240 17.20 11.09 3.23
N PRO A 241 17.05 11.76 4.38
CA PRO A 241 16.70 13.20 4.43
C PRO A 241 17.73 14.11 3.75
N GLU A 242 18.99 13.67 3.68
CA GLU A 242 20.10 14.43 3.08
C GLU A 242 20.40 14.03 1.62
N ALA A 243 19.72 13.01 1.09
CA ALA A 243 19.95 12.57 -0.29
C ALA A 243 19.30 13.54 -1.29
N GLY A 244 19.94 13.73 -2.45
CA GLY A 244 19.31 14.44 -3.56
C GLY A 244 18.35 13.52 -4.31
N LEU A 245 17.05 13.81 -4.29
CA LEU A 245 16.04 13.06 -5.05
C LEU A 245 15.76 13.73 -6.41
N THR A 246 15.73 12.93 -7.47
CA THR A 246 15.39 13.38 -8.83
C THR A 246 14.55 12.32 -9.54
N HIS A 247 13.78 12.71 -10.55
CA HIS A 247 13.01 11.79 -11.36
C HIS A 247 12.92 12.22 -12.84
N ASN A 248 12.60 11.30 -13.75
CA ASN A 248 12.39 11.63 -15.17
C ASN A 248 10.97 12.10 -15.47
N PHE A 249 9.97 11.37 -14.97
CA PHE A 249 8.55 11.66 -15.19
C PHE A 249 7.83 11.95 -13.89
N PRO A 250 6.99 13.00 -13.82
CA PRO A 250 6.14 13.23 -12.66
C PRO A 250 5.10 12.10 -12.55
N TYR A 251 4.79 11.71 -11.33
CA TYR A 251 3.73 10.75 -11.01
C TYR A 251 2.52 11.48 -10.44
N GLY A 252 2.77 12.48 -9.59
CA GLY A 252 1.74 13.34 -9.03
C GLY A 252 0.78 12.63 -8.07
N GLU A 253 -0.23 13.38 -7.64
CA GLU A 253 -1.14 13.01 -6.54
C GLU A 253 -2.51 12.51 -7.03
N THR A 254 -2.83 12.66 -8.32
CA THR A 254 -4.13 12.26 -8.88
C THR A 254 -3.98 11.09 -9.86
N ALA A 255 -5.04 10.30 -10.02
CA ALA A 255 -5.10 9.20 -10.97
C ALA A 255 -4.80 9.64 -12.40
N GLU A 256 -5.21 10.87 -12.77
CA GLU A 256 -4.88 11.44 -14.07
C GLU A 256 -3.38 11.71 -14.21
N SER A 257 -2.75 12.33 -13.20
CA SER A 257 -1.31 12.57 -13.22
C SER A 257 -0.51 11.27 -13.22
N ARG A 258 -0.92 10.26 -12.44
CA ARG A 258 -0.27 8.95 -12.38
C ARG A 258 -0.33 8.24 -13.72
N ALA A 259 -1.50 8.24 -14.35
CA ALA A 259 -1.69 7.67 -15.69
C ALA A 259 -0.90 8.43 -16.77
N ALA A 260 -0.72 9.74 -16.62
CA ALA A 260 0.11 10.54 -17.53
C ALA A 260 1.60 10.23 -17.36
N GLY A 261 2.09 10.12 -16.13
CA GLY A 261 3.48 9.75 -15.83
C GLY A 261 3.84 8.37 -16.38
N ILE A 262 3.02 7.36 -16.12
CA ILE A 262 3.22 5.99 -16.63
C ILE A 262 3.20 5.95 -18.16
N ARG A 263 2.30 6.71 -18.79
CA ARG A 263 2.25 6.80 -20.26
C ARG A 263 3.53 7.43 -20.82
N GLY A 264 3.99 8.55 -20.24
CA GLY A 264 5.24 9.20 -20.66
C GLY A 264 6.44 8.27 -20.53
N LEU A 265 6.54 7.55 -19.41
CA LEU A 265 7.56 6.54 -19.17
C LEU A 265 7.54 5.43 -20.26
N ARG A 266 6.36 4.86 -20.54
CA ARG A 266 6.21 3.82 -21.58
C ARG A 266 6.56 4.33 -22.98
N GLU A 267 6.16 5.56 -23.30
CA GLU A 267 6.46 6.19 -24.58
C GLU A 267 7.97 6.44 -24.75
N ALA A 268 8.68 6.80 -23.68
CA ALA A 268 10.14 6.97 -23.71
C ALA A 268 10.86 5.62 -23.86
N ALA A 269 10.47 4.59 -23.11
CA ALA A 269 11.04 3.25 -23.24
C ALA A 269 10.87 2.67 -24.67
N ALA A 270 9.76 2.99 -25.34
CA ALA A 270 9.51 2.57 -26.73
C ALA A 270 10.35 3.32 -27.78
N GLN A 271 10.94 4.47 -27.43
CA GLN A 271 11.80 5.26 -28.33
C GLN A 271 13.28 4.86 -28.22
N GLU A 272 13.67 4.20 -27.14
CA GLU A 272 15.05 3.76 -26.86
C GLU A 272 15.36 2.33 -27.34
N GLY A 273 14.33 1.56 -27.72
CA GLY A 273 14.44 0.19 -28.27
C GLY A 273 14.33 0.13 -29.80
#